data_AF-A0A0N8WFG8-F1
#
_entry.id   AF-A0A0N8WFG8-F1
#
_cell.length_a   1.000
_cell.length_b   1.000
_cell.length_c   1.000
_cell.angle_alpha   90.00
_cell.angle_beta   90.00
_cell.angle_gamma   90.00
#
_symmetry.space_group_name_H-M   'P 1'
#
loop_
_entity.id
_entity.type
_entity.pdbx_description
1 polymer ?
#
loop_
_entity_poly.entity_id
_entity_poly.type
_entity_poly.pdbx_seq_one_letter_code
_entity_poly.pdbx_strand_id
1 'polypeptide(L)'
;MDNFRQLKNGLKPIKADVEGRFLDALLQHCVQLHNAIGKDYSVADHDHMEIRCEVFFNIPLSSLAWIGNGTHRCLQELRKDGNGAKFDTKKELAVYLQGLESIPSIIKPVKMELIQKIGDAKSRFVYELVG
;
A
#
# COMPACT_ATOMS: atom_id res chain seq x y z
N MET A 1 13.24 8.21 -13.61
CA MET A 1 13.90 8.17 -12.28
C MET A 1 13.00 8.65 -11.12
N ASP A 2 11.97 9.46 -11.37
CA ASP A 2 11.14 10.03 -10.29
C ASP A 2 10.15 9.06 -9.61
N ASN A 3 9.59 8.09 -10.33
CA ASN A 3 8.59 7.17 -9.76
C ASN A 3 9.19 6.27 -8.67
N PHE A 4 10.45 5.86 -8.86
CA PHE A 4 11.20 5.12 -7.86
C PHE A 4 11.45 5.97 -6.59
N ARG A 5 11.63 7.29 -6.73
CA ARG A 5 11.76 8.21 -5.59
C ARG A 5 10.44 8.35 -4.82
N GLN A 6 9.30 8.35 -5.52
CA GLN A 6 7.98 8.39 -4.90
C GLN A 6 7.62 7.07 -4.21
N LEU A 7 7.92 5.93 -4.84
CA LEU A 7 7.81 4.61 -4.20
C LEU A 7 8.67 4.54 -2.94
N LYS A 8 9.92 5.03 -2.98
CA LYS A 8 10.78 5.14 -1.78
C LYS A 8 10.15 5.94 -0.64
N ASN A 9 9.34 6.95 -0.92
CA ASN A 9 8.63 7.68 0.14
C ASN A 9 7.54 6.82 0.80
N GLY A 10 6.82 6.01 0.01
CA GLY A 10 5.91 4.99 0.54
C GLY A 10 6.66 3.91 1.34
N LEU A 11 7.94 3.67 1.08
CA LEU A 11 8.71 2.68 1.84
C LEU A 11 9.31 3.22 3.16
N LYS A 12 8.95 4.44 3.58
CA LYS A 12 9.45 5.00 4.84
C LYS A 12 8.69 4.45 6.05
N PRO A 13 9.37 4.25 7.20
CA PRO A 13 8.71 3.94 8.45
C PRO A 13 7.73 5.03 8.89
N ILE A 14 6.64 4.62 9.52
CA ILE A 14 5.61 5.47 10.12
C ILE A 14 5.77 5.38 11.64
N LYS A 15 5.99 6.53 12.29
CA LYS A 15 6.07 6.60 13.75
C LYS A 15 4.67 6.58 14.33
N ALA A 16 4.36 5.62 15.20
CA ALA A 16 3.13 5.65 15.97
C ALA A 16 3.25 6.77 17.02
N ASP A 17 2.26 7.66 17.03
CA ASP A 17 2.19 8.79 17.94
C ASP A 17 0.89 8.75 18.76
N VAL A 18 0.94 9.35 19.94
CA VAL A 18 -0.18 9.37 20.90
C VAL A 18 -1.36 10.20 20.38
N GLU A 19 -1.13 11.11 19.43
CA GLU A 19 -2.15 11.96 18.82
C GLU A 19 -2.89 11.27 17.66
N GLY A 20 -2.46 10.05 17.28
CA GLY A 20 -3.09 9.25 16.23
C GLY A 20 -2.79 9.73 14.80
N ARG A 21 -1.80 10.61 14.58
CA ARG A 21 -1.44 11.09 13.22
C ARG A 21 -0.91 9.96 12.34
N PHE A 22 -0.36 8.90 12.93
CA PHE A 22 0.03 7.70 12.20
C PHE A 22 -1.15 7.02 11.47
N LEU A 23 -2.39 7.20 11.92
CA LEU A 23 -3.58 6.68 11.24
C LEU A 23 -3.79 7.36 9.89
N ASP A 24 -3.62 8.70 9.83
CA ASP A 24 -3.60 9.44 8.57
C ASP A 24 -2.49 8.95 7.66
N ALA A 25 -1.29 8.75 8.22
CA ALA A 25 -0.15 8.32 7.44
C ALA A 25 -0.40 6.94 6.79
N LEU A 26 -1.01 6.00 7.53
CA LEU A 26 -1.39 4.68 7.00
C LEU A 26 -2.45 4.78 5.89
N LEU A 27 -3.51 5.57 6.08
CA LEU A 27 -4.56 5.74 5.06
C LEU A 27 -4.02 6.44 3.80
N GLN A 28 -3.21 7.48 4.00
CA GLN A 28 -2.61 8.25 2.92
C GLN A 28 -1.55 7.46 2.15
N HIS A 29 -0.95 6.44 2.77
CA HIS A 29 0.06 5.58 2.14
C HIS A 29 -0.45 4.94 0.85
N CYS A 30 -1.69 4.45 0.84
CA CYS A 30 -2.32 3.85 -0.34
C CYS A 30 -2.51 4.87 -1.47
N VAL A 31 -2.79 6.13 -1.12
CA VAL A 31 -2.88 7.25 -2.07
C VAL A 31 -1.52 7.55 -2.67
N GLN A 32 -0.47 7.58 -1.85
CA GLN A 32 0.90 7.81 -2.31
C GLN A 32 1.38 6.70 -3.24
N LEU A 33 1.13 5.44 -2.88
CA LEU A 33 1.42 4.28 -3.72
C LEU A 33 0.71 4.37 -5.07
N HIS A 34 -0.59 4.62 -5.04
CA HIS A 34 -1.41 4.78 -6.24
C HIS A 34 -0.86 5.86 -7.16
N ASN A 35 -0.57 7.04 -6.61
CA ASN A 35 -0.02 8.13 -7.40
C ASN A 35 1.37 7.79 -7.95
N ALA A 36 2.20 7.07 -7.20
CA ALA A 36 3.54 6.69 -7.62
C ALA A 36 3.52 5.68 -8.78
N ILE A 37 2.61 4.71 -8.77
CA ILE A 37 2.50 3.73 -9.85
C ILE A 37 1.80 4.31 -11.09
N GLY A 38 0.89 5.26 -10.93
CA GLY A 38 0.10 5.85 -12.02
C GLY A 38 0.65 7.13 -12.64
N LYS A 39 1.75 7.69 -12.11
CA LYS A 39 2.21 9.05 -12.44
C LYS A 39 2.42 9.33 -13.93
N ASP A 40 2.80 8.32 -14.71
CA ASP A 40 3.16 8.47 -16.13
C ASP A 40 2.17 7.76 -17.07
N TYR A 41 1.02 7.34 -16.55
CA TYR A 41 0.02 6.62 -17.33
C TYR A 41 -1.27 7.43 -17.40
N SER A 42 -1.73 7.66 -18.62
CA SER A 42 -3.02 8.26 -18.90
C SER A 42 -4.15 7.25 -18.65
N VAL A 43 -5.37 7.75 -18.56
CA VAL A 43 -6.56 6.90 -18.46
C VAL A 43 -6.70 5.97 -19.69
N ALA A 44 -6.23 6.38 -20.87
CA ALA A 44 -6.25 5.54 -22.06
C ALA A 44 -5.24 4.38 -22.00
N ASP A 45 -4.10 4.59 -21.32
CA ASP A 45 -3.09 3.53 -21.17
C ASP A 45 -3.62 2.37 -20.33
N HIS A 46 -4.54 2.65 -19.42
CA HIS A 46 -5.12 1.69 -18.48
C HIS A 46 -5.89 0.54 -19.15
N ASP A 47 -6.31 0.69 -20.41
CA ASP A 47 -6.94 -0.39 -21.18
C ASP A 47 -5.94 -1.46 -21.63
N HIS A 48 -4.66 -1.11 -21.66
CA HIS A 48 -3.58 -1.96 -22.17
C HIS A 48 -2.57 -2.34 -21.10
N MET A 49 -2.78 -1.91 -19.86
CA MET A 49 -1.90 -2.26 -18.76
C MET A 49 -2.62 -2.47 -17.43
N GLU A 50 -1.93 -3.18 -16.56
CA GLU A 50 -2.33 -3.42 -15.19
C GLU A 50 -1.08 -3.33 -14.32
N ILE A 51 -1.04 -2.39 -13.38
CA ILE A 51 0.05 -2.30 -12.40
C ILE A 51 -0.56 -2.36 -11.02
N ARG A 52 -0.15 -3.37 -10.25
CA ARG A 52 -0.58 -3.61 -8.88
C ARG A 52 0.64 -3.56 -7.97
N CYS A 53 0.57 -2.72 -6.93
CA CYS A 53 1.58 -2.62 -5.90
C CYS A 53 0.96 -2.86 -4.53
N GLU A 54 1.54 -3.78 -3.76
CA GLU A 54 1.12 -4.09 -2.41
C GLU A 54 2.32 -3.98 -1.46
N VAL A 55 2.17 -3.20 -0.40
CA VAL A 55 3.18 -3.01 0.64
C VAL A 55 2.67 -3.58 1.94
N PHE A 56 3.43 -4.48 2.54
CA PHE A 56 3.11 -5.15 3.79
C PHE A 56 3.86 -4.47 4.93
N PHE A 57 3.22 -4.34 6.09
CA PHE A 57 3.83 -3.76 7.27
C PHE A 57 4.22 -4.83 8.31
N ASN A 58 4.99 -4.44 9.32
CA ASN A 58 5.28 -5.23 10.52
C ASN A 58 4.10 -5.32 11.50
N ILE A 59 2.90 -5.04 11.03
CA ILE A 59 1.59 -5.21 11.66
C ILE A 59 0.67 -5.89 10.63
N PRO A 60 -0.47 -6.48 11.02
CA PRO A 60 -1.35 -7.21 10.10
C PRO A 60 -2.14 -6.30 9.15
N LEU A 61 -1.46 -5.38 8.47
CA LEU A 61 -1.99 -4.48 7.46
C LEU A 61 -1.14 -4.57 6.18
N SER A 62 -1.79 -4.37 5.04
CA SER A 62 -1.14 -4.04 3.78
C SER A 62 -1.80 -2.82 3.12
N SER A 63 -0.98 -2.04 2.43
CA SER A 63 -1.45 -0.99 1.53
C SER A 63 -1.44 -1.51 0.10
N LEU A 64 -2.58 -1.47 -0.56
CA LEU A 64 -2.75 -1.92 -1.93
C LEU A 64 -3.08 -0.74 -2.84
N ALA A 65 -2.44 -0.71 -4.01
CA ALA A 65 -2.75 0.19 -5.10
C ALA A 65 -2.76 -0.57 -6.44
N TRP A 66 -3.69 -0.19 -7.32
CA TRP A 66 -3.93 -0.79 -8.62
C TRP A 66 -4.25 0.31 -9.63
N ILE A 67 -3.58 0.31 -10.78
CA ILE A 67 -3.97 1.03 -12.01
C ILE A 67 -4.17 0.06 -13.18
N GLY A 68 -5.14 0.33 -14.07
CA GLY A 68 -5.55 -0.54 -15.17
C GLY A 68 -7.05 -0.38 -15.46
N ASN A 69 -7.71 -1.42 -15.98
CA ASN A 69 -9.16 -1.45 -16.26
C ASN A 69 -10.01 -1.44 -14.98
N GLY A 70 -9.91 -0.34 -14.23
CA GLY A 70 -10.25 -0.21 -12.83
C GLY A 70 -9.07 0.33 -12.04
N THR A 71 -9.27 1.50 -11.43
CA THR A 71 -8.28 2.13 -10.55
C THR A 71 -8.73 1.97 -9.11
N HIS A 72 -7.90 1.36 -8.27
CA HIS A 72 -8.25 1.09 -6.88
C HIS A 72 -7.07 1.34 -5.93
N ARG A 73 -7.38 1.76 -4.72
CA ARG A 73 -6.43 1.87 -3.62
C ARG A 73 -7.15 1.60 -2.32
N CYS A 74 -6.53 0.86 -1.42
CA CYS A 74 -7.11 0.59 -0.10
C CYS A 74 -6.03 0.16 0.88
N LEU A 75 -6.21 0.57 2.14
CA LEU A 75 -5.54 -0.04 3.27
C LEU A 75 -6.40 -1.24 3.69
N GLN A 76 -5.79 -2.39 3.92
CA GLN A 76 -6.51 -3.60 4.25
C GLN A 76 -5.82 -4.43 5.32
N GLU A 77 -6.61 -5.24 6.00
CA GLU A 77 -6.12 -6.24 6.94
C GLU A 77 -5.44 -7.40 6.18
N LEU A 78 -4.31 -7.86 6.71
CA LEU A 78 -3.64 -9.05 6.20
C LEU A 78 -4.24 -10.31 6.84
N ARG A 79 -5.18 -10.95 6.15
CA ARG A 79 -5.68 -12.28 6.53
C ARG A 79 -5.11 -13.39 5.65
N LYS A 80 -4.95 -14.58 6.22
CA LYS A 80 -4.48 -15.79 5.51
C LYS A 80 -5.40 -16.22 4.36
N ASP A 81 -6.67 -15.83 4.40
CA ASP A 81 -7.68 -16.13 3.39
C ASP A 81 -7.81 -15.05 2.29
N GLY A 82 -7.07 -13.94 2.41
CA GLY A 82 -7.11 -12.83 1.45
C GLY A 82 -8.36 -11.95 1.55
N ASN A 83 -9.28 -12.20 2.49
CA ASN A 83 -10.52 -11.43 2.68
C ASN A 83 -10.44 -10.55 3.94
N GLY A 84 -9.39 -9.76 4.05
CA GLY A 84 -9.24 -8.78 5.12
C GLY A 84 -10.25 -7.64 5.01
N ALA A 85 -10.58 -7.02 6.15
CA ALA A 85 -11.31 -5.77 6.16
C ALA A 85 -10.55 -4.68 5.41
N LYS A 86 -11.28 -3.82 4.67
CA LYS A 86 -10.72 -2.59 4.08
C LYS A 86 -11.00 -1.41 5.00
N PHE A 87 -10.06 -0.48 5.06
CA PHE A 87 -10.12 0.68 5.92
C PHE A 87 -10.11 1.95 5.07
N ASP A 88 -11.24 2.65 5.04
CA ASP A 88 -11.38 3.92 4.33
C ASP A 88 -11.41 5.11 5.30
N THR A 89 -11.70 4.86 6.59
CA THR A 89 -11.78 5.89 7.61
C THR A 89 -10.83 5.64 8.79
N LYS A 90 -10.43 6.73 9.46
CA LYS A 90 -9.63 6.65 10.69
C LYS A 90 -10.35 5.86 11.79
N LYS A 91 -11.68 5.98 11.87
CA LYS A 91 -12.47 5.35 12.92
C LYS A 91 -12.41 3.83 12.80
N GLU A 92 -12.62 3.30 11.59
CA GLU A 92 -12.53 1.87 11.32
C GLU A 92 -11.12 1.34 11.61
N LEU A 93 -10.10 2.04 11.11
CA LEU A 93 -8.71 1.69 11.34
C LEU A 93 -8.34 1.70 12.84
N ALA A 94 -8.77 2.73 13.58
CA ALA A 94 -8.50 2.84 15.01
C ALA A 94 -9.16 1.70 15.80
N VAL A 95 -10.42 1.37 15.50
CA VAL A 95 -11.13 0.26 16.15
C VAL A 95 -10.42 -1.07 15.88
N TYR A 96 -10.00 -1.30 14.64
CA TYR A 96 -9.24 -2.51 14.29
C TYR A 96 -7.92 -2.58 15.06
N LEU A 97 -7.16 -1.49 15.07
CA LEU A 97 -5.85 -1.42 15.73
C LEU A 97 -5.94 -1.56 17.25
N GLN A 98 -7.02 -1.10 17.88
CA GLN A 98 -7.30 -1.35 19.31
C GLN A 98 -7.52 -2.84 19.63
N GLY A 99 -7.94 -3.63 18.64
CA GLY A 99 -8.08 -5.08 18.77
C GLY A 99 -6.77 -5.86 18.66
N LEU A 100 -5.66 -5.20 18.30
CA LEU A 100 -4.35 -5.83 18.27
C LEU A 100 -3.73 -5.91 19.66
N GLU A 101 -3.01 -6.99 19.94
CA GLU A 101 -2.32 -7.19 21.22
C GLU A 101 -1.29 -6.08 21.50
N SER A 102 -0.59 -5.62 20.46
CA SER A 102 0.31 -4.48 20.54
C SER A 102 0.47 -3.80 19.18
N ILE A 103 0.75 -2.50 19.22
CA ILE A 103 1.15 -1.71 18.06
C ILE A 103 2.59 -1.25 18.31
N PRO A 104 3.54 -1.54 17.41
CA PRO A 104 4.92 -1.08 17.59
C PRO A 104 4.99 0.45 17.52
N SER A 105 5.94 1.04 18.24
CA SER A 105 6.21 2.48 18.18
C SER A 105 6.64 2.95 16.79
N ILE A 106 7.12 2.03 15.96
CA ILE A 106 7.49 2.25 14.56
C ILE A 106 6.85 1.15 13.71
N ILE A 107 5.93 1.56 12.84
CA ILE A 107 5.34 0.71 11.81
C ILE A 107 6.23 0.79 10.58
N LYS A 108 6.80 -0.32 10.14
CA LYS A 108 7.76 -0.40 9.05
C LYS A 108 7.17 -1.23 7.90
N PRO A 109 7.32 -0.79 6.65
CA PRO A 109 7.20 -1.68 5.49
C PRO A 109 8.21 -2.82 5.61
N VAL A 110 7.74 -4.07 5.46
CA VAL A 110 8.59 -5.28 5.54
C VAL A 110 8.70 -6.00 4.20
N LYS A 111 7.70 -5.84 3.33
CA LYS A 111 7.70 -6.43 1.99
C LYS A 111 6.96 -5.53 1.02
N MET A 112 7.40 -5.51 -0.23
CA MET A 112 6.69 -4.89 -1.34
C MET A 112 6.56 -5.89 -2.50
N GLU A 113 5.36 -6.04 -3.03
CA GLU A 113 5.10 -6.80 -4.24
C GLU A 113 4.59 -5.86 -5.33
N LEU A 114 5.27 -5.85 -6.49
CA LEU A 114 4.88 -5.08 -7.67
C LEU A 114 4.64 -6.05 -8.82
N ILE A 115 3.42 -6.09 -9.33
CA ILE A 115 3.03 -6.84 -10.51
C ILE A 115 2.69 -5.82 -11.60
N GLN A 116 3.27 -6.01 -12.78
CA GLN A 116 2.96 -5.20 -13.95
C GLN A 116 2.62 -6.11 -15.12
N LYS A 117 1.58 -5.74 -15.87
CA LYS A 117 1.20 -6.30 -17.15
C LYS A 117 1.07 -5.14 -18.13
N ILE A 118 1.80 -5.17 -19.24
CA ILE A 118 1.73 -4.14 -20.28
C ILE A 118 1.66 -4.88 -21.62
N GLY A 119 0.52 -4.78 -22.30
CA GLY A 119 0.18 -5.67 -23.41
C GLY A 119 0.26 -7.14 -22.98
N ASP A 120 1.09 -7.91 -23.69
CA ASP A 120 1.33 -9.34 -23.41
C ASP A 120 2.46 -9.58 -22.40
N ALA A 121 3.27 -8.56 -22.09
CA ALA A 121 4.37 -8.69 -21.15
C ALA A 121 3.87 -8.66 -19.71
N LYS A 122 4.33 -9.59 -18.88
CA LYS A 122 4.05 -9.64 -17.45
C LYS A 122 5.35 -9.71 -16.64
N SER A 123 5.45 -8.93 -15.58
CA SER A 123 6.55 -8.98 -14.62
C SER A 123 6.02 -8.99 -13.20
N ARG A 124 6.74 -9.66 -12.31
CA ARG A 124 6.50 -9.64 -10.86
C ARG A 124 7.82 -9.38 -10.16
N PHE A 125 7.82 -8.39 -9.27
CA PHE A 125 8.94 -8.05 -8.42
C PHE A 125 8.50 -8.17 -6.97
N VAL A 126 9.30 -8.87 -6.17
CA VAL A 126 9.09 -9.04 -4.73
C VAL A 126 10.34 -8.53 -4.04
N TYR A 127 10.17 -7.59 -3.12
CA TYR A 127 11.24 -6.98 -2.36
C TYR A 127 10.98 -7.22 -0.88
N GLU A 128 11.84 -8.01 -0.25
CA GLU A 128 11.92 -8.07 1.21
C GLU A 128 12.69 -6.83 1.68
N LEU A 129 12.03 -6.01 2.51
CA LEU A 129 12.56 -4.75 2.98
C LEU A 129 13.28 -5.03 4.30
N VAL A 130 14.59 -5.30 4.18
CA VAL A 130 15.48 -5.42 5.34
C VAL A 130 15.71 -4.02 5.88
N GLY A 131 15.27 -3.77 7.11
CA GLY A 131 15.37 -2.49 7.80
C GLY A 131 16.11 -2.58 9.13
#